data_AF-A0A5D0X6B1-F1
#
_entry.id   AF-A0A5D0X6B1-F1
#
_cell.length_a   1.000
_cell.length_b   1.000
_cell.length_c   1.000
_cell.angle_alpha   90.00
_cell.angle_beta   90.00
_cell.angle_gamma   90.00
#
_symmetry.space_group_name_H-M   'P 1'
#
loop_
_entity.id
_entity.type
_entity.pdbx_description
1 polymer ?
#
loop_
_entity_poly.entity_id
_entity_poly.type
_entity_poly.pdbx_seq_one_letter_code
_entity_poly.pdbx_strand_id
1 'polypeptide(L)'
;MKRRERTRQLIELGGLVVKAGLVELTDDDRAVILGLLVEAAARLRTEDREQALTLWRRRGKRAFAQDAIMQQEDAHQTARS
;
A
#
# COMPACT_ATOMS: atom_id res chain seq x y z
N MET A 1 14.21 2.27 22.81
CA MET A 1 13.25 2.91 21.87
C MET A 1 13.40 2.43 20.41
N LYS A 2 14.60 2.42 19.80
CA LYS A 2 14.81 2.06 18.38
C LYS A 2 14.15 0.76 17.89
N ARG A 3 14.11 -0.30 18.70
CA ARG A 3 13.49 -1.58 18.33
C ARG A 3 11.98 -1.47 18.13
N ARG A 4 11.28 -0.77 19.04
CA ARG A 4 9.82 -0.61 19.00
C ARG A 4 9.38 0.20 17.79
N GLU A 5 10.13 1.25 17.48
CA GLU A 5 9.89 2.09 16.30
C GLU A 5 10.07 1.30 15.00
N ARG A 6 11.14 0.50 14.89
CA ARG A 6 11.38 -0.38 13.74
C ARG A 6 10.25 -1.40 13.55
N THR A 7 9.81 -2.05 14.63
CA THR A 7 8.69 -3.01 14.56
C THR A 7 7.42 -2.34 14.05
N ARG A 8 7.07 -1.16 14.59
CA ARG A 8 5.91 -0.40 14.12
C ARG A 8 6.01 -0.07 12.63
N GLN A 9 7.15 0.46 12.20
CA GLN A 9 7.38 0.81 10.80
C GLN A 9 7.21 -0.42 9.88
N LEU A 10 7.77 -1.57 10.25
CA LEU A 10 7.64 -2.80 9.44
C LEU A 10 6.19 -3.29 9.37
N ILE A 11 5.43 -3.16 10.45
CA ILE A 11 3.99 -3.47 10.46
C ILE A 11 3.22 -2.52 9.53
N GLU A 12 3.49 -1.22 9.62
CA GLU A 12 2.86 -0.22 8.75
C GLU A 12 3.17 -0.49 7.27
N LEU A 13 4.43 -0.80 6.93
CA LEU A 13 4.83 -1.17 5.57
C LEU A 13 4.15 -2.46 5.10
N GLY A 14 4.05 -3.48 5.96
CA GLY A 14 3.30 -4.71 5.65
C GLY A 14 1.83 -4.42 5.37
N GLY A 15 1.21 -3.51 6.13
CA GLY A 15 -0.17 -3.07 5.91
C GLY A 15 -0.40 -2.42 4.54
N LEU A 16 0.61 -1.72 3.99
CA LEU A 16 0.52 -1.15 2.64
C LEU A 16 0.46 -2.21 1.55
N VAL A 17 1.16 -3.34 1.73
CA VAL A 17 1.17 -4.45 0.76
C VAL A 17 -0.20 -5.12 0.71
N VAL A 18 -0.81 -5.38 1.88
CA VAL A 18 -2.15 -5.94 1.98
C VAL A 18 -3.19 -4.98 1.36
N LYS A 19 -3.14 -3.70 1.72
CA LYS A 19 -4.04 -2.67 1.20
C LYS A 19 -3.97 -2.49 -0.31
N ALA A 20 -2.79 -2.66 -0.90
CA ALA A 20 -2.62 -2.62 -2.36
C ALA A 20 -3.21 -3.84 -3.08
N GLY A 21 -3.80 -4.79 -2.35
CA GLY A 21 -4.36 -6.03 -2.89
C GLY A 21 -3.29 -7.02 -3.35
N LEU A 22 -2.01 -6.75 -3.11
CA LEU A 22 -0.93 -7.55 -3.68
C LEU A 22 -0.90 -8.97 -3.12
N VAL A 23 -1.25 -9.16 -1.85
CA VAL A 23 -1.29 -10.50 -1.25
C VAL A 23 -2.32 -11.38 -1.95
N GLU A 24 -3.54 -10.87 -2.16
CA GLU A 24 -4.61 -11.61 -2.84
C GLU A 24 -4.30 -11.82 -4.33
N LEU A 25 -3.87 -10.77 -5.04
CA LEU A 25 -3.61 -10.82 -6.48
C LEU A 25 -2.41 -11.70 -6.87
N THR A 26 -1.51 -11.98 -5.92
CA THR A 26 -0.31 -12.78 -6.17
C THR A 26 -0.30 -14.12 -5.43
N ASP A 27 -1.40 -14.49 -4.75
CA ASP A 27 -1.49 -15.70 -3.92
C ASP A 27 -0.35 -15.79 -2.86
N ASP A 28 -0.06 -14.66 -2.20
CA ASP A 28 1.06 -14.47 -1.27
C ASP A 28 2.46 -14.84 -1.84
N ASP A 29 2.64 -14.84 -3.16
CA ASP A 29 3.95 -15.07 -3.77
C ASP A 29 4.89 -13.88 -3.48
N ARG A 30 5.71 -14.06 -2.44
CA ARG A 30 6.67 -13.05 -1.97
C ARG A 30 7.72 -12.70 -3.02
N ALA A 31 8.08 -13.62 -3.92
CA ALA A 31 9.04 -13.34 -4.97
C ALA A 31 8.42 -12.39 -6.01
N VAL A 32 7.15 -12.60 -6.36
CA VAL A 32 6.40 -11.70 -7.25
C VAL A 32 6.22 -10.32 -6.61
N ILE A 33 5.79 -10.25 -5.35
CA ILE A 33 5.63 -8.98 -4.62
C ILE A 33 6.96 -8.22 -4.58
N LEU A 34 8.06 -8.91 -4.25
CA LEU A 34 9.38 -8.29 -4.25
C LEU A 34 9.78 -7.81 -5.64
N GLY A 35 9.51 -8.59 -6.70
CA GLY A 35 9.75 -8.20 -8.08
C GLY A 35 9.05 -6.90 -8.46
N LEU A 36 7.77 -6.74 -8.09
CA LEU A 36 7.01 -5.50 -8.31
C LEU A 36 7.63 -4.29 -7.60
N LEU A 37 8.08 -4.47 -6.35
CA LEU A 37 8.74 -3.41 -5.60
C LEU A 37 10.12 -3.05 -6.17
N VAL A 38 10.86 -4.03 -6.67
CA VAL A 38 12.15 -3.82 -7.36
C VAL A 38 11.94 -3.03 -8.66
N GLU A 39 10.91 -3.36 -9.43
CA GLU A 39 10.53 -2.64 -10.65
C GLU A 39 10.19 -1.17 -10.35
N ALA A 40 9.38 -0.93 -9.31
CA ALA A 40 9.07 0.43 -8.85
C ALA A 40 10.35 1.18 -8.41
N ALA A 41 11.25 0.52 -7.68
CA ALA A 41 12.51 1.12 -7.28
C ALA A 41 13.43 1.42 -8.48
N ALA A 42 13.44 0.56 -9.51
CA ALA A 42 14.18 0.78 -10.74
C ALA A 42 13.69 2.03 -11.47
N ARG A 43 12.38 2.21 -11.59
CA ARG A 43 11.80 3.41 -12.20
C ARG A 43 12.21 4.70 -11.48
N LEU A 44 12.32 4.69 -10.16
CA LEU A 44 12.76 5.86 -9.38
C LEU A 44 14.25 6.19 -9.52
N ARG A 45 15.05 5.32 -10.13
CA ARG A 45 16.47 5.58 -10.45
C ARG A 45 16.67 6.25 -11.82
N THR A 46 15.59 6.50 -12.56
CA THR A 46 15.62 7.18 -13.87
C THR A 46 15.37 8.69 -13.73
N GLU A 47 15.56 9.44 -14.81
CA GLU A 47 15.26 10.88 -14.89
C GLU A 47 13.78 11.23 -14.63
N ASP A 48 12.85 10.30 -14.87
CA ASP A 48 11.40 10.48 -14.70
C ASP A 48 10.92 10.35 -13.24
N ARG A 49 11.84 10.30 -12.27
CA ARG A 49 11.56 10.07 -10.84
C ARG A 49 10.45 10.98 -10.30
N GLU A 50 10.53 12.29 -10.54
CA GLU A 50 9.56 13.25 -10.00
C GLU A 50 8.16 13.07 -10.58
N GLN A 51 8.09 12.76 -11.88
CA GLN A 51 6.82 12.49 -12.55
C GLN A 51 6.19 11.19 -12.02
N ALA A 52 7.00 10.14 -11.85
CA ALA A 52 6.58 8.87 -11.25
C ALA A 52 6.05 9.08 -9.82
N LEU A 53 6.80 9.79 -8.96
CA LEU A 53 6.38 10.10 -7.59
C LEU A 53 5.08 10.91 -7.55
N THR A 54 4.93 11.90 -8.43
CA THR A 54 3.71 12.72 -8.51
C THR A 54 2.50 11.87 -8.86
N LEU A 55 2.62 10.99 -9.86
CA LEU A 55 1.54 10.09 -10.26
C LEU A 55 1.17 9.10 -9.15
N TRP A 56 2.17 8.45 -8.55
CA TRP A 56 1.97 7.44 -7.51
C TRP A 56 1.40 8.05 -6.22
N ARG A 57 1.88 9.23 -5.81
CA ARG A 57 1.32 9.94 -4.65
C ARG A 57 -0.17 10.23 -4.84
N ARG A 58 -0.57 10.68 -6.04
CA ARG A 58 -1.99 10.92 -6.35
C ARG A 58 -2.81 9.63 -6.32
N ARG A 59 -2.28 8.54 -6.90
CA ARG A 59 -2.97 7.24 -6.88
C ARG A 59 -3.10 6.68 -5.47
N GLY A 60 -2.05 6.73 -4.67
CA GLY A 60 -2.06 6.31 -3.26
C GLY A 60 -3.10 7.08 -2.45
N LYS A 61 -3.15 8.42 -2.56
CA LYS A 61 -4.17 9.24 -1.88
C LYS A 61 -5.60 8.79 -2.20
N ARG A 62 -5.89 8.45 -3.46
CA ARG A 62 -7.22 7.96 -3.84
C ARG A 62 -7.52 6.59 -3.27
N ALA A 63 -6.57 5.66 -3.31
CA ALA A 63 -6.75 4.33 -2.71
C ALA A 63 -7.06 4.45 -1.20
N PHE A 64 -6.31 5.28 -0.48
CA PHE A 64 -6.60 5.57 0.93
C PHE A 64 -7.98 6.17 1.18
N ALA A 65 -8.44 7.06 0.30
CA ALA A 65 -9.76 7.67 0.43
C ALA A 65 -10.90 6.68 0.15
N GLN A 66 -10.73 5.82 -0.86
CA GLN A 66 -11.72 4.78 -1.21
C GLN A 66 -11.88 3.77 -0.07
N ASP A 67 -10.78 3.33 0.54
CA ASP A 67 -10.84 2.45 1.71
C ASP A 67 -11.62 3.09 2.87
N ALA A 68 -11.40 4.38 3.13
CA ALA A 68 -12.06 5.09 4.23
C ALA A 68 -13.58 5.15 4.03
N ILE A 69 -14.04 5.33 2.79
CA ILE A 69 -15.47 5.30 2.44
C ILE A 69 -16.05 3.91 2.67
N MET A 70 -15.37 2.86 2.19
CA MET A 70 -15.86 1.49 2.31
C MET A 70 -15.95 1.04 3.77
N GLN A 71 -14.96 1.38 4.60
CA GLN A 71 -14.98 1.10 6.04
C GLN A 71 -16.11 1.84 6.78
N GLN A 72 -16.45 3.06 6.33
CA GLN A 72 -17.61 3.79 6.87
C GLN A 72 -18.91 3.11 6.48
N GLU A 73 -19.07 2.66 5.24
CA GLU A 73 -20.28 1.96 4.77
C GLU A 73 -20.49 0.64 5.53
N ASP A 74 -19.44 -0.17 5.69
CA ASP A 74 -19.48 -1.43 6.44
C ASP A 74 -19.89 -1.23 7.91
N ALA A 75 -19.36 -0.18 8.56
CA ALA A 75 -19.71 0.17 9.94
C ALA A 75 -21.19 0.61 10.06
N HIS A 76 -21.71 1.36 9.09
CA HIS A 76 -23.12 1.77 9.07
C HIS A 76 -24.08 0.62 8.78
N GLN A 77 -23.67 -0.38 7.98
CA GLN A 77 -24.48 -1.56 7.69
C GLN A 77 -24.54 -2.51 8.90
N THR A 78 -23.41 -2.69 9.59
CA THR A 78 -23.31 -3.52 10.81
C THR A 78 -24.11 -2.92 11.96
N ALA A 79 -24.14 -1.60 12.10
CA ALA A 79 -24.92 -0.92 13.15
C ALA A 79 -26.44 -0.91 12.92
N ARG A 80 -26.91 -1.28 11.71
CA ARG A 80 -28.35 -1.36 11.35
C ARG A 80 -28.92 -2.77 11.36
N SER A 81 -28.10 -3.80 11.58
CA SER A 81 -28.51 -5.22 11.67
C SER A 81 -28.61 -5.65 13.13
#